data_AF-A0A5D0VQS2-F1
#
_entry.id   AF-A0A5D0VQS2-F1
#
_cell.length_a   1.000
_cell.length_b   1.000
_cell.length_c   1.000
_cell.angle_alpha   90.00
_cell.angle_beta   90.00
_cell.angle_gamma   90.00
#
_symmetry.space_group_name_H-M   'P 1'
#
loop_
_entity.id
_entity.type
_entity.pdbx_description
1 polymer ?
#
loop_
_entity_poly.entity_id
_entity_poly.type
_entity_poly.pdbx_seq_one_letter_code
_entity_poly.pdbx_strand_id
1 'polypeptide(L)'
;HRLAPWLGHLMVSRQETARPLLTPGEVMQLPPDEAVVMVSSVAPIKAKKLRYYADANFKRRVLPPPALAGAQYADAPPLRPDDWSGLAIPPTPAVPATASADGLGSLAADDGGPRRQPELSEAVAYAPELAAP
;
A
#
# COMPACT_ATOMS: atom_id res chain seq x y z
N HIS A 1 30.38 37.84 64.32
CA HIS A 1 28.94 37.92 63.99
C HIS A 1 28.74 38.81 62.78
N ARG A 2 28.20 38.27 61.69
CA ARG A 2 27.37 38.91 60.64
C ARG A 2 27.29 37.97 59.44
N LEU A 3 26.64 36.82 59.65
CA LEU A 3 26.05 36.09 58.54
C LEU A 3 24.76 36.85 58.21
N ALA A 4 24.73 37.39 57.00
CA ALA A 4 23.67 38.21 56.45
C ALA A 4 22.26 37.61 56.64
N PRO A 5 21.27 38.35 57.18
CA PRO A 5 19.91 37.84 57.40
C PRO A 5 18.98 37.93 56.16
N TRP A 6 19.48 38.34 54.99
CA TRP A 6 18.64 38.61 53.81
C TRP A 6 18.43 37.42 52.86
N LEU A 7 18.94 36.22 53.19
CA LEU A 7 18.62 35.00 52.43
C LEU A 7 17.25 34.43 52.85
N GLY A 8 16.27 35.32 53.02
CA GLY A 8 14.99 35.01 53.66
C GLY A 8 14.00 34.34 52.73
N HIS A 9 13.79 34.82 51.50
CA HIS A 9 12.74 34.30 50.64
C HIS A 9 13.16 34.28 49.17
N LEU A 10 13.83 33.22 48.73
CA LEU A 10 13.88 32.88 47.32
C LEU A 10 12.56 32.17 46.99
N MET A 11 11.54 32.96 46.65
CA MET A 11 10.29 32.40 46.12
C MET A 11 10.59 31.80 44.76
N VAL A 12 10.76 30.48 44.71
CA VAL A 12 10.85 29.74 43.46
C VAL A 12 9.47 29.13 43.20
N SER A 13 8.71 29.74 42.28
CA SER A 13 7.50 29.13 41.74
C SER A 13 7.90 27.98 40.82
N ARG A 14 7.46 26.76 41.13
CA ARG A 14 7.58 25.62 40.21
C ARG A 14 6.24 25.48 39.48
N GLN A 15 6.26 25.73 38.18
CA GLN A 15 5.09 25.51 37.33
C GLN A 15 5.24 24.16 36.65
N GLU A 16 4.40 23.21 37.04
CA GLU A 16 4.29 21.90 36.39
C GLU A 16 3.31 22.00 35.24
N THR A 17 3.77 21.74 34.02
CA THR A 17 2.90 21.68 32.82
C THR A 17 2.99 20.27 32.25
N ALA A 18 1.86 19.57 32.21
CA ALA A 18 1.78 18.23 31.62
C ALA A 18 2.07 18.34 30.11
N ARG A 19 3.06 17.58 29.65
CA ARG A 19 3.38 17.46 28.23
C ARG A 19 2.79 16.17 27.68
N PRO A 20 2.17 16.20 26.49
CA PRO A 20 1.73 14.96 25.86
C PRO A 20 2.94 14.07 25.59
N LEU A 21 2.78 12.76 25.84
CA LEU A 21 3.83 11.77 25.54
C LEU A 21 4.00 11.57 24.03
N LEU A 22 2.92 11.74 23.27
CA LEU A 22 2.86 11.71 21.81
C LEU A 22 1.93 12.82 21.34
N THR A 23 2.40 13.61 20.39
CA THR A 23 1.61 14.62 19.68
C THR A 23 0.69 13.96 18.63
N PRO A 24 -0.40 14.63 18.22
CA PRO A 24 -1.25 14.11 17.14
C PRO A 24 -0.49 13.82 15.84
N GLY A 25 0.48 14.68 15.49
CA GLY A 25 1.32 14.48 14.30
C GLY A 25 2.17 13.21 14.40
N GLU A 26 2.76 12.93 15.56
CA GLU A 26 3.53 11.70 15.78
C GLU A 26 2.65 10.45 15.73
N VAL A 27 1.41 10.52 16.21
CA VAL A 27 0.44 9.41 16.11
C VAL A 27 0.07 9.14 14.65
N MET A 28 -0.17 10.20 13.87
CA MET A 28 -0.52 10.06 12.44
C MET A 28 0.63 9.54 11.58
N GLN A 29 1.88 9.81 11.98
CA GLN A 29 3.09 9.38 11.28
C GLN A 29 3.70 8.10 11.87
N LEU A 30 2.92 7.34 12.67
CA LEU A 30 3.42 6.09 13.20
C LEU A 30 3.80 5.13 12.06
N PRO A 31 4.96 4.46 12.18
CA PRO A 31 5.34 3.40 11.26
C PRO A 31 4.24 2.33 11.16
N PRO A 32 4.08 1.68 9.99
CA PRO A 32 3.02 0.69 9.78
C PRO A 32 3.16 -0.54 10.68
N ASP A 33 4.35 -0.81 11.21
CA ASP A 33 4.65 -1.90 12.16
C ASP A 33 4.50 -1.48 13.63
N GLU A 34 4.10 -0.25 13.93
CA GLU A 34 3.81 0.21 15.29
C GLU A 34 2.32 0.56 15.46
N ALA A 35 1.84 0.53 16.71
CA ALA A 35 0.47 0.91 17.05
C ALA A 35 0.38 1.37 18.51
N VAL A 36 -0.61 2.22 18.80
CA VAL A 36 -1.04 2.52 20.17
C VAL A 36 -2.22 1.63 20.50
N VAL A 37 -2.07 0.81 21.53
CA VAL A 37 -3.12 -0.09 22.02
C VAL A 37 -3.78 0.56 23.23
N MET A 38 -5.10 0.68 23.17
CA MET A 38 -5.92 1.16 24.28
C MET A 38 -6.65 -0.03 24.90
N VAL A 39 -6.39 -0.26 26.18
CA VAL A 39 -7.06 -1.29 26.99
C VAL A 39 -7.69 -0.59 28.18
N SER A 40 -8.94 -0.96 28.50
CA SER A 40 -9.64 -0.39 29.65
C SER A 40 -8.81 -0.54 30.93
N SER A 41 -8.72 0.54 31.70
CA SER A 41 -8.01 0.58 32.98
C SER A 41 -6.49 0.38 32.92
N VAL A 42 -5.88 0.45 31.71
CA VAL A 42 -4.43 0.39 31.52
C VAL A 42 -3.96 1.67 30.81
N ALA A 43 -2.77 2.16 31.17
CA ALA A 43 -2.15 3.27 30.45
C ALA A 43 -1.95 2.89 28.97
N PRO A 44 -2.10 3.83 28.02
CA PRO A 44 -1.89 3.55 26.60
C PRO A 44 -0.52 2.92 26.34
N ILE A 45 -0.49 1.86 25.54
CA ILE A 45 0.72 1.09 25.26
C ILE A 45 1.14 1.36 23.82
N LYS A 46 2.36 1.88 23.63
CA LYS A 46 3.00 1.89 22.32
C LYS A 46 3.61 0.51 22.06
N ALA A 47 3.14 -0.19 21.04
CA ALA A 47 3.50 -1.57 20.74
C ALA A 47 3.95 -1.75 19.29
N LYS A 48 4.67 -2.85 19.04
CA LYS A 48 5.00 -3.33 17.69
C LYS A 48 3.99 -4.39 17.24
N LYS A 49 3.52 -4.28 16.00
CA LYS A 49 2.65 -5.28 15.37
C LYS A 49 3.45 -6.55 15.12
N LEU A 50 2.89 -7.67 15.57
CA LEU A 50 3.42 -8.99 15.26
C LEU A 50 2.94 -9.44 13.88
N ARG A 51 3.79 -10.17 13.16
CA ARG A 51 3.42 -10.84 11.91
C ARG A 51 3.05 -12.28 12.23
N TYR A 52 1.81 -12.65 11.96
CA TYR A 52 1.25 -13.97 12.31
C TYR A 52 2.11 -15.15 11.83
N TYR A 53 2.64 -15.07 10.60
CA TYR A 53 3.47 -16.12 10.02
C TYR A 53 4.92 -16.11 10.49
N ALA A 54 5.39 -15.01 11.06
CA ALA A 54 6.78 -14.85 11.49
C ALA A 54 6.98 -15.19 12.98
N ASP A 55 5.94 -14.95 13.80
CA ASP A 55 6.01 -15.15 15.24
C ASP A 55 5.91 -16.64 15.62
N ALA A 56 6.83 -17.11 16.47
CA ALA A 56 6.94 -18.51 16.87
C ALA A 56 5.67 -19.07 17.52
N ASN A 57 4.90 -18.24 18.25
CA ASN A 57 3.68 -18.67 18.93
C ASN A 57 2.54 -19.00 17.95
N PHE A 58 2.53 -18.29 16.81
CA PHE A 58 1.51 -18.38 15.77
C PHE A 58 1.95 -19.25 14.59
N LYS A 59 3.26 -19.45 14.40
CA LYS A 59 3.82 -20.28 13.33
C LYS A 59 3.24 -21.70 13.30
N ARG A 60 2.97 -22.28 14.47
CA ARG A 60 2.30 -23.61 14.59
C ARG A 60 0.88 -23.67 14.02
N ARG A 61 0.24 -22.52 13.80
CA ARG A 61 -1.11 -22.39 13.25
C ARG A 61 -1.10 -22.00 11.76
N VAL A 62 0.09 -21.87 11.15
CA VAL A 62 0.22 -21.59 9.72
C VAL A 62 -0.05 -22.88 8.97
N LEU A 63 -1.10 -22.88 8.14
CA LEU A 63 -1.41 -24.00 7.24
C LEU A 63 -0.46 -23.99 6.04
N PRO A 64 -0.18 -25.16 5.44
CA PRO A 64 0.57 -25.21 4.19
C PRO A 64 -0.14 -24.38 3.11
N PRO A 65 0.62 -23.77 2.18
CA PRO A 65 0.01 -23.08 1.04
C PRO A 65 -0.86 -24.07 0.22
N PRO A 66 -1.92 -23.57 -0.44
CA PRO A 66 -2.75 -24.42 -1.29
C PRO A 66 -1.90 -25.01 -2.41
N ALA A 67 -2.12 -26.29 -2.70
CA ALA A 67 -1.44 -26.95 -3.80
C ALA A 67 -1.98 -26.43 -5.13
N LEU A 68 -1.12 -25.81 -5.94
CA LEU A 68 -1.45 -25.42 -7.31
C LEU A 68 -1.51 -26.69 -8.15
N ALA A 69 -2.70 -27.09 -8.60
CA ALA A 69 -2.85 -28.14 -9.60
C ALA A 69 -2.84 -27.53 -11.00
N GLY A 70 -2.45 -28.29 -12.03
CA GLY A 70 -2.66 -27.88 -13.43
C GLY A 70 -4.14 -27.78 -13.84
N ALA A 71 -5.04 -28.20 -12.94
CA ALA A 71 -6.49 -28.12 -13.06
C ALA A 71 -7.06 -27.12 -12.03
N GLN A 72 -8.38 -27.05 -11.91
CA GLN A 72 -9.06 -26.21 -10.92
C GLN A 72 -8.55 -26.48 -9.49
N TYR A 73 -8.49 -25.41 -8.67
CA TYR A 73 -8.17 -25.55 -7.25
C TYR A 73 -9.17 -26.47 -6.54
N ALA A 74 -8.73 -27.18 -5.50
CA ALA A 74 -9.59 -28.12 -4.77
C ALA A 74 -10.76 -27.43 -4.05
N ASP A 75 -10.59 -26.16 -3.70
CA ASP A 75 -11.59 -25.28 -3.09
C ASP A 75 -12.32 -24.41 -4.13
N ALA A 76 -11.99 -24.53 -5.42
CA ALA A 76 -12.71 -23.82 -6.45
C ALA A 76 -14.15 -24.35 -6.54
N PRO A 77 -15.16 -23.46 -6.56
CA PRO A 77 -16.53 -23.88 -6.84
C PRO A 77 -16.62 -24.53 -8.24
N PRO A 78 -17.62 -25.40 -8.47
CA PRO A 78 -17.82 -26.00 -9.79
C PRO A 78 -18.00 -24.93 -10.86
N LEU A 79 -17.42 -25.18 -12.04
CA LEU A 79 -17.48 -24.26 -13.16
C LEU A 79 -18.95 -23.99 -13.54
N ARG A 80 -19.34 -22.71 -13.52
CA ARG A 80 -20.67 -22.30 -13.97
C ARG A 80 -20.67 -22.22 -15.50
N PRO A 81 -21.68 -22.77 -16.20
CA PRO A 81 -21.80 -22.55 -17.64
C PRO A 81 -22.00 -21.06 -17.92
N ASP A 82 -21.32 -20.56 -18.94
CA ASP A 82 -21.44 -19.18 -19.42
C ASP A 82 -21.78 -19.17 -20.92
N ASP A 83 -22.52 -18.15 -21.35
CA ASP A 83 -22.99 -18.03 -22.73
C ASP A 83 -21.93 -17.43 -23.67
N TRP A 84 -20.71 -17.17 -23.18
CA TRP A 84 -19.67 -16.42 -23.89
C TRP A 84 -18.54 -17.32 -24.38
N SER A 85 -18.20 -18.39 -23.66
CA SER A 85 -17.14 -19.35 -23.98
C SER A 85 -17.33 -20.07 -25.33
N GLY A 86 -18.58 -20.18 -25.80
CA GLY A 86 -18.91 -20.75 -27.11
C GLY A 86 -18.88 -19.74 -28.26
N LEU A 87 -18.71 -18.45 -27.99
CA LEU A 87 -18.69 -17.42 -29.03
C LEU A 87 -17.32 -17.39 -29.70
N ALA A 88 -17.33 -17.27 -31.04
CA ALA A 88 -16.11 -17.11 -31.81
C ALA A 88 -15.42 -15.79 -31.42
N ILE A 89 -14.12 -15.85 -31.15
CA ILE A 89 -13.30 -14.66 -30.92
C ILE A 89 -13.37 -13.80 -32.19
N PRO A 90 -13.84 -12.55 -32.13
CA PRO A 90 -13.87 -11.69 -33.30
C PRO A 90 -12.45 -11.46 -33.82
N PRO A 91 -12.23 -11.43 -35.14
CA PRO A 91 -10.92 -11.21 -35.70
C PRO A 91 -10.38 -9.87 -35.19
N THR A 92 -9.20 -9.92 -34.57
CA THR A 92 -8.51 -8.69 -34.16
C THR A 92 -8.21 -7.89 -35.43
N PRO A 93 -8.62 -6.62 -35.52
CA PRO A 93 -8.28 -5.81 -36.68
C PRO A 93 -6.76 -5.74 -36.78
N ALA A 94 -6.22 -6.18 -37.92
CA ALA A 94 -4.81 -6.05 -38.22
C ALA A 94 -4.48 -4.56 -38.29
N VAL A 95 -3.82 -4.03 -37.26
CA VAL A 95 -3.23 -2.71 -37.31
C VAL A 95 -2.03 -2.82 -38.26
N PRO A 96 -2.01 -2.13 -39.40
CA PRO A 96 -0.85 -2.17 -40.27
C PRO A 96 0.38 -1.69 -39.49
N ALA A 97 1.46 -2.49 -39.52
CA ALA A 97 2.73 -2.22 -38.86
C ALA A 97 3.53 -1.07 -39.51
N THR A 98 2.84 -0.09 -40.09
CA THR A 98 3.40 1.14 -40.65
C THR A 98 3.02 2.31 -39.75
N ALA A 99 3.30 2.19 -38.46
CA ALA A 99 3.63 3.33 -37.63
C ALA A 99 5.10 3.19 -37.21
N SER A 100 5.95 2.97 -38.21
CA SER A 100 7.38 3.24 -38.07
C SER A 100 7.50 4.72 -37.73
N ALA A 101 8.02 4.99 -36.54
CA ALA A 101 8.47 6.29 -36.12
C ALA A 101 9.55 6.75 -37.09
N ASP A 102 9.19 7.60 -38.05
CA ASP A 102 10.07 8.56 -38.69
C ASP A 102 9.24 9.58 -39.46
N GLY A 103 9.17 10.78 -38.90
CA GLY A 103 8.41 11.91 -39.45
C GLY A 103 8.71 13.18 -38.70
N LEU A 104 10.00 13.49 -38.54
CA LEU A 104 10.44 14.82 -38.14
C LEU A 104 10.00 15.81 -39.25
N GLY A 105 8.97 16.62 -38.97
CA GLY A 105 8.63 17.81 -39.75
C GLY A 105 7.22 17.84 -40.36
N SER A 106 6.25 18.32 -39.58
CA SER A 106 5.20 19.19 -40.13
C SER A 106 4.73 20.15 -39.04
N LEU A 107 5.33 21.34 -39.04
CA LEU A 107 4.77 22.53 -38.41
C LEU A 107 3.48 22.89 -39.17
N ALA A 108 2.37 22.22 -38.85
CA ALA A 108 1.06 22.54 -39.36
C ALA A 108 0.24 23.16 -38.23
N ALA A 109 -0.13 24.42 -38.47
CA ALA A 109 -0.92 25.35 -37.68
C ALA A 109 -1.84 24.73 -36.61
N ASP A 110 -1.69 25.25 -35.39
CA ASP A 110 -2.56 25.02 -34.24
C ASP A 110 -3.91 25.72 -34.47
N ASP A 111 -4.85 25.06 -35.13
CA ASP A 111 -6.27 25.43 -35.09
C ASP A 111 -6.86 24.84 -33.81
N GLY A 112 -7.03 25.69 -32.80
CA GLY A 112 -7.41 25.40 -31.41
C GLY A 112 -8.79 24.73 -31.20
N GLY A 113 -8.97 23.52 -31.72
CA GLY A 113 -10.07 22.61 -31.40
C GLY A 113 -9.63 21.53 -30.39
N PRO A 114 -10.52 21.07 -29.49
CA PRO A 114 -10.18 20.03 -28.52
C PRO A 114 -9.83 18.73 -29.23
N ARG A 115 -8.56 18.32 -29.13
CA ARG A 115 -8.05 17.06 -29.70
C ARG A 115 -8.72 15.90 -28.96
N ARG A 116 -9.68 15.24 -29.61
CA ARG A 116 -10.27 13.98 -29.14
C ARG A 116 -9.36 12.82 -29.57
N GLN A 117 -8.23 12.66 -28.89
CA GLN A 117 -7.45 11.43 -28.98
C GLN A 117 -7.84 10.53 -27.80
N PRO A 118 -8.25 9.28 -28.04
CA PRO A 118 -8.43 8.32 -26.95
C PRO A 118 -7.05 7.94 -26.40
N GLU A 119 -6.72 8.43 -25.21
CA GLU A 119 -5.47 8.06 -24.54
C GLU A 119 -5.60 6.67 -23.91
N LEU A 120 -5.05 5.65 -24.56
CA LEU A 120 -4.81 4.34 -23.95
C LEU A 120 -3.61 3.67 -24.61
N SER A 121 -2.47 3.62 -23.91
CA SER A 121 -1.41 2.64 -24.17
C SER A 121 -0.49 2.49 -22.95
N GLU A 122 -1.02 1.97 -21.84
CA GLU A 122 -0.18 1.17 -20.94
C GLU A 122 -0.42 -0.29 -21.32
N ALA A 123 0.34 -0.77 -22.32
CA ALA A 123 0.44 -2.19 -22.57
C ALA A 123 1.32 -2.79 -21.46
N VAL A 124 0.71 -3.16 -20.33
CA VAL A 124 1.37 -4.09 -19.40
C VAL A 124 1.42 -5.43 -20.10
N ALA A 125 2.54 -5.71 -20.75
CA ALA A 125 2.86 -7.05 -21.24
C ALA A 125 2.98 -7.98 -20.03
N TYR A 126 1.92 -8.74 -19.73
CA TYR A 126 2.03 -9.87 -18.82
C TYR A 126 2.78 -10.98 -19.57
N ALA A 127 4.04 -11.19 -19.22
CA ALA A 127 4.80 -12.36 -19.63
C ALA A 127 4.65 -13.44 -18.55
N PRO A 128 3.88 -14.52 -18.77
CA PRO A 128 4.00 -15.70 -17.92
C PRO A 128 5.36 -16.33 -18.24
N GLU A 129 6.28 -16.27 -17.28
CA GLU A 129 7.55 -16.98 -17.35
C GLU A 129 7.27 -18.47 -17.60
N LEU A 130 7.61 -18.91 -18.81
CA LEU A 130 7.59 -20.31 -19.21
C LEU A 130 8.59 -21.05 -18.31
N ALA A 131 8.07 -21.86 -17.39
CA ALA A 131 8.85 -22.89 -16.73
C ALA A 131 9.40 -23.85 -17.80
N ALA A 132 10.71 -23.81 -17.99
CA ALA A 132 11.46 -24.77 -18.79
C ALA A 132 11.73 -26.06 -17.97
N PRO A 133 12.02 -27.19 -18.64
CA PRO A 133 11.73 -28.56 -18.19
C PRO A 133 12.60 -29.10 -17.05
#